data_AF-A0A3D5WAY4-F1
#
_entry.id   AF-A0A3D5WAY4-F1
#
_cell.length_a   1.000
_cell.length_b   1.000
_cell.length_c   1.000
_cell.angle_alpha   90.00
_cell.angle_beta   90.00
_cell.angle_gamma   90.00
#
_symmetry.space_group_name_H-M   'P 1'
#
loop_
_entity.id
_entity.type
_entity.pdbx_description
1 polymer ?
#
loop_
_entity_poly.entity_id
_entity_poly.type
_entity_poly.pdbx_seq_one_letter_code
_entity_poly.pdbx_strand_id
1 'polypeptide(L)'
;MKVADFNQWKTVFDGHASAREAAGIQGTPYRNPDDDSNAVVIGTAPSKEAFISFFSAPEMQEIQKEAGAMGPPEVKFLEGA
;
A
#
# COMPACT_ATOMS: atom_id res chain seq x y z
N MET A 1 4.42 4.86 4.89
CA MET A 1 4.31 5.87 3.82
C MET A 1 3.80 7.17 4.42
N LYS A 2 4.30 8.32 3.98
CA LYS A 2 3.74 9.62 4.33
C LYS A 2 2.59 10.00 3.40
N VAL A 3 1.46 10.40 3.96
CA VAL A 3 0.22 10.76 3.25
C VAL A 3 -0.32 12.07 3.78
N ALA A 4 -0.95 12.87 2.91
CA ALA A 4 -1.53 14.15 3.30
C ALA A 4 -2.75 13.98 4.23
N ASP A 5 -3.57 12.95 3.99
CA ASP A 5 -4.72 12.60 4.82
C ASP A 5 -4.88 11.07 4.84
N PHE A 6 -4.86 10.47 6.03
CA PHE A 6 -4.96 9.01 6.18
C PHE A 6 -6.30 8.45 5.74
N ASN A 7 -7.42 9.14 6.01
CA ASN A 7 -8.75 8.63 5.70
C ASN A 7 -9.01 8.67 4.19
N GLN A 8 -8.58 9.74 3.52
CA GLN A 8 -8.60 9.83 2.07
C GLN A 8 -7.74 8.72 1.45
N TRP A 9 -6.49 8.59 1.91
CA TRP A 9 -5.59 7.54 1.44
C TRP A 9 -6.20 6.15 1.64
N LYS A 10 -6.80 5.87 2.81
CA LYS A 10 -7.44 4.59 3.11
C LYS A 10 -8.62 4.32 2.18
N THR A 11 -9.40 5.33 1.83
CA THR A 11 -10.53 5.18 0.89
C THR A 11 -10.05 4.71 -0.48
N VAL A 12 -8.98 5.32 -1.00
CA VAL A 12 -8.37 4.90 -2.28
C VAL A 12 -7.73 3.51 -2.14
N PHE A 13 -7.02 3.27 -1.03
CA PHE A 13 -6.45 1.96 -0.73
C PHE A 13 -7.53 0.89 -0.77
N ASP A 14 -8.61 1.01 0.00
CA ASP A 14 -9.69 0.03 0.07
C ASP A 14 -10.42 -0.13 -1.28
N GLY A 15 -10.61 0.97 -2.02
CA GLY A 15 -11.23 0.95 -3.35
C GLY A 15 -10.45 0.11 -4.38
N HIS A 16 -9.16 -0.08 -4.17
CA HIS A 16 -8.28 -0.90 -5.03
C HIS A 16 -8.05 -2.32 -4.48
N ALA A 17 -8.83 -2.76 -3.48
CA ALA A 17 -8.66 -4.09 -2.87
C ALA A 17 -8.81 -5.23 -3.87
N SER A 18 -9.82 -5.20 -4.75
CA SER A 18 -10.07 -6.30 -5.69
C SER A 18 -8.91 -6.52 -6.68
N ALA A 19 -8.19 -5.47 -7.06
CA ALA A 19 -7.01 -5.59 -7.92
C ALA A 19 -5.85 -6.26 -7.18
N ARG A 20 -5.61 -5.90 -5.91
CA ARG A 20 -4.64 -6.59 -5.05
C ARG A 20 -4.99 -8.05 -4.86
N GLU A 21 -6.26 -8.34 -4.57
CA GLU A 21 -6.76 -9.70 -4.38
C GLU A 21 -6.58 -10.55 -5.65
N ALA A 22 -6.86 -9.99 -6.83
CA ALA A 22 -6.62 -10.66 -8.11
C ALA A 22 -5.13 -10.99 -8.36
N ALA A 23 -4.22 -10.19 -7.80
CA ALA A 23 -2.77 -10.45 -7.82
C ALA A 23 -2.30 -11.37 -6.66
N GLY A 24 -3.22 -11.87 -5.83
CA GLY A 24 -2.91 -12.69 -4.65
C GLY A 24 -2.31 -11.90 -3.47
N ILE A 25 -2.40 -10.57 -3.50
CA ILE A 25 -1.88 -9.68 -2.47
C ILE A 25 -2.98 -9.34 -1.48
N GLN A 26 -2.69 -9.56 -0.20
CA GLN A 26 -3.53 -9.11 0.91
C GLN A 26 -2.83 -7.97 1.64
N GLY A 27 -3.59 -7.02 2.16
CA GLY A 27 -3.03 -5.88 2.88
C GLY A 27 -4.05 -5.26 3.81
N THR A 28 -3.67 -5.09 5.07
CA THR A 28 -4.45 -4.38 6.07
C THR A 28 -3.81 -3.02 6.34
N PRO A 29 -4.56 -1.90 6.22
CA PRO A 29 -4.04 -0.57 6.47
C PRO A 29 -4.09 -0.23 7.98
N TYR A 30 -3.05 0.44 8.45
CA TYR A 30 -2.88 0.93 9.81
C TYR A 30 -2.41 2.38 9.79
N ARG A 31 -2.83 3.18 10.77
CA ARG A 31 -2.30 4.52 11.03
C ARG A 31 -1.36 4.45 12.22
N ASN A 32 -0.21 5.10 12.12
CA ASN A 32 0.68 5.25 13.26
C ASN A 32 0.03 6.19 14.32
N PRO A 33 -0.08 5.78 15.59
CA PRO A 33 -0.66 6.62 16.64
C PRO A 33 0.18 7.86 16.98
N ASP A 34 1.49 7.82 16.74
CA ASP A 34 2.42 8.92 17.05
C ASP A 34 2.65 9.85 15.85
N ASP A 35 2.11 9.50 14.69
CA ASP A 35 2.30 10.21 13.42
C ASP A 35 1.09 9.97 12.49
N ASP A 36 0.10 10.84 12.59
CA ASP A 36 -1.18 10.71 11.88
C ASP A 36 -1.05 10.71 10.35
N SER A 37 0.02 11.32 9.84
CA SER A 37 0.41 11.33 8.42
C SER A 37 1.10 10.05 7.96
N ASN A 38 1.37 9.09 8.86
CA ASN A 38 2.04 7.85 8.53
C ASN A 38 1.05 6.68 8.39
N ALA A 39 0.87 6.27 7.14
CA ALA A 39 0.14 5.06 6.77
C ALA A 39 1.08 3.85 6.69
N VAL A 40 0.68 2.74 7.28
CA VAL A 40 1.41 1.46 7.27
C VAL A 40 0.48 0.39 6.72
N VAL A 41 1.00 -0.50 5.88
CA VAL A 41 0.25 -1.68 5.40
C VAL A 41 1.01 -2.92 5.82
N ILE A 42 0.30 -3.87 6.43
CA ILE A 42 0.83 -5.20 6.76
C ILE A 42 0.02 -6.22 5.99
N GLY A 43 0.69 -7.16 5.34
CA GLY A 43 0.02 -8.15 4.51
C GLY A 43 0.97 -9.17 3.91
N THR A 44 0.43 -9.98 3.00
CA THR A 44 1.13 -11.09 2.36
C THR A 44 1.02 -10.98 0.85
N ALA A 45 2.01 -11.51 0.15
CA ALA A 45 2.02 -11.64 -1.30
C ALA A 45 2.52 -13.04 -1.69
N PRO A 46 2.20 -13.53 -2.90
CA PRO A 46 2.64 -14.86 -3.35
C PRO A 46 4.15 -14.96 -3.50
N SER A 47 4.80 -13.85 -3.87
CA SER A 47 6.26 -13.71 -3.88
C SER A 47 6.67 -12.22 -3.84
N LYS A 48 7.96 -11.97 -3.63
CA LYS A 48 8.53 -10.62 -3.74
C LYS A 48 8.35 -10.04 -5.14
N GLU A 49 8.52 -10.85 -6.18
CA GLU A 49 8.38 -10.46 -7.58
C GLU A 49 6.93 -10.09 -7.91
N ALA A 50 5.96 -10.87 -7.43
CA ALA A 50 4.53 -10.56 -7.61
C ALA A 50 4.16 -9.21 -6.97
N PHE A 51 4.64 -8.95 -5.75
CA PHE A 51 4.47 -7.65 -5.09
C PHE A 51 5.08 -6.51 -5.90
N ILE A 52 6.35 -6.64 -6.32
CA ILE A 52 7.04 -5.59 -7.06
C ILE A 52 6.36 -5.33 -8.41
N SER A 53 5.95 -6.39 -9.12
CA SER A 53 5.27 -6.26 -10.42
C SER A 53 3.94 -5.51 -10.29
N PHE A 54 3.18 -5.78 -9.23
CA PHE A 54 1.92 -5.10 -8.98
C PHE A 54 2.15 -3.61 -8.69
N PHE A 55 3.01 -3.28 -7.72
CA PHE A 55 3.21 -1.90 -7.27
C PHE A 55 4.07 -1.04 -8.21
N SER A 56 4.81 -1.65 -9.13
CA SER A 56 5.59 -0.94 -10.17
C SER A 56 4.79 -0.64 -11.43
N ALA A 57 3.54 -1.12 -11.54
CA ALA A 57 2.71 -0.84 -12.70
C ALA A 57 2.46 0.68 -12.84
N PRO A 58 2.45 1.24 -14.07
CA PRO A 58 2.25 2.69 -14.26
C PRO A 58 0.96 3.22 -13.62
N GLU A 59 -0.12 2.44 -13.71
CA GLU A 59 -1.40 2.69 -13.02
C GLU A 59 -1.23 2.97 -11.52
N MET A 60 -0.34 2.23 -10.83
CA MET A 60 -0.15 2.39 -9.39
C MET A 60 0.52 3.70 -9.01
N GLN A 61 1.26 4.33 -9.93
CA GLN A 61 1.88 5.63 -9.66
C GLN A 61 0.82 6.73 -9.61
N GLU A 62 -0.14 6.69 -10.53
CA GLU A 62 -1.27 7.64 -10.56
C GLU A 62 -2.17 7.45 -9.33
N ILE A 63 -2.54 6.21 -9.02
CA ILE A 63 -3.36 5.88 -7.86
C ILE A 63 -2.70 6.34 -6.55
N GLN A 64 -1.38 6.15 -6.38
CA GLN A 64 -0.68 6.63 -5.19
C GLN A 64 -0.70 8.15 -5.07
N LYS A 65 -0.55 8.86 -6.19
CA LYS A 65 -0.63 10.32 -6.20
C LYS A 65 -2.05 10.80 -5.86
N GLU A 66 -3.08 10.18 -6.42
CA GLU A 66 -4.47 10.45 -6.09
C GLU A 66 -4.81 10.16 -4.63
N ALA A 67 -4.20 9.12 -4.06
CA ALA A 67 -4.31 8.76 -2.65
C ALA A 67 -3.59 9.75 -1.71
N GLY A 68 -2.91 10.78 -2.24
CA GLY A 68 -2.22 11.78 -1.44
C GLY A 68 -0.88 11.32 -0.87
N ALA A 69 -0.23 10.34 -1.50
CA ALA A 69 1.13 9.93 -1.12
C ALA A 69 2.11 11.09 -1.32
N MET A 70 2.89 11.41 -0.30
CA MET A 70 3.88 12.48 -0.32
C MET A 70 5.26 12.01 -0.81
N GLY A 71 5.40 10.71 -1.05
CA GLY A 71 6.64 10.06 -1.47
C GLY A 71 6.49 8.54 -1.52
N PRO A 72 7.53 7.83 -1.99
CA PRO A 72 7.49 6.38 -2.08
C PRO A 72 7.37 5.73 -0.68
N PRO A 73 6.73 4.56 -0.57
CA PRO A 73 6.74 3.80 0.67
C PRO A 73 8.12 3.20 0.93
N GLU A 74 8.48 3.09 2.20
CA GLU A 74 9.48 2.11 2.62
C GLU A 74 8.82 0.72 2.60
N VAL A 75 9.50 -0.26 2.01
CA VAL A 75 9.01 -1.64 1.88
C VAL A 75 10.03 -2.59 2.49
N LYS A 76 9.57 -3.42 3.44
CA LYS A 76 10.37 -4.48 4.05
C LYS A 76 9.70 -5.83 3.82
N PHE A 77 10.42 -6.77 3.22
CA PHE A 77 9.97 -8.14 3.04
C PHE A 77 10.44 -9.00 4.22
N LEU A 78 9.56 -9.87 4.70
CA LEU A 78 9.80 -10.79 5.80
C LEU A 78 9.39 -12.19 5.34
N GLU A 79 10.09 -13.22 5.83
CA GLU A 79 9.71 -14.62 5.64
C GLU A 79 9.14 -15.16 6.97
N GLY A 80 8.16 -16.06 6.87
CA GLY A 80 7.65 -16.77 8.04
C GLY A 80 8.72 -17.70 8.62
N ALA A 81 8.71 -17.88 9.93
CA ALA A 81 9.55 -18.84 10.63
C ALA A 81 9.03 -20.29 10.47
#